data_AF-A0A486XSE2-F1
#
_entry.id   AF-A0A486XSE2-F1
#
_cell.length_a   1.000
_cell.length_b   1.000
_cell.length_c   1.000
_cell.angle_alpha   90.00
_cell.angle_beta   90.00
_cell.angle_gamma   90.00
#
_symmetry.space_group_name_H-M   'P 1'
#
loop_
_entity.id
_entity.type
_entity.pdbx_description
1 polymer ?
#
loop_
_entity_poly.entity_id
_entity_poly.type
_entity_poly.pdbx_seq_one_letter_code
_entity_poly.pdbx_strand_id
1 'polypeptide(L)'
;MSILFDKRELKKAAKELTLAKLTDVIDTLNQVMAERQKEVELISQLEMLANSQGFTMEQLGYKLNNDVFVADPQDASAKGDKRPTKPKFKTINKESQYFYVENGKLQLLRTHTMKGGLQQRGIEVVPVAKVDKKYAKQIDALIADATLQAVENFNAKVGAWNEWAAANNEEILSKR
;
A
#
# COMPACT_ATOMS: atom_id res chain seq x y z
N MET A 1 -20.06 -67.06 6.31
CA MET A 1 -18.81 -66.56 5.71
C MET A 1 -18.56 -65.16 6.26
N SER A 2 -17.43 -64.95 6.92
CA SER A 2 -17.21 -63.84 7.87
C SER A 2 -17.22 -62.47 7.19
N ILE A 3 -18.11 -61.58 7.66
CA ILE A 3 -18.27 -60.16 7.27
C ILE A 3 -17.22 -59.25 7.94
N LEU A 4 -16.30 -59.82 8.71
CA LEU A 4 -15.21 -59.08 9.34
C LEU A 4 -14.06 -58.97 8.34
N PHE A 5 -14.05 -57.91 7.54
CA PHE A 5 -12.83 -57.48 6.87
C PHE A 5 -11.70 -57.42 7.90
N ASP A 6 -10.60 -58.11 7.62
CA ASP A 6 -9.49 -58.20 8.56
C ASP A 6 -8.98 -56.79 8.85
N LYS A 7 -8.64 -56.48 10.11
CA LYS A 7 -8.30 -55.11 10.57
C LYS A 7 -7.19 -54.48 9.72
N ARG A 8 -6.36 -55.31 9.08
CA ARG A 8 -5.32 -54.92 8.13
C ARG A 8 -5.87 -54.43 6.80
N GLU A 9 -6.90 -55.08 6.26
CA GLU A 9 -7.54 -54.72 4.99
C GLU A 9 -8.31 -53.41 5.11
N LEU A 10 -9.03 -53.20 6.21
CA LEU A 10 -9.70 -51.93 6.52
C LEU A 10 -8.71 -50.76 6.61
N LYS A 11 -7.56 -50.97 7.25
CA LYS A 11 -6.50 -49.95 7.33
C LYS A 11 -5.88 -49.64 5.96
N LYS A 12 -5.78 -50.62 5.07
CA LYS A 12 -5.25 -50.44 3.72
C LYS A 12 -6.24 -49.65 2.86
N ALA A 13 -7.51 -50.05 2.87
CA ALA A 13 -8.59 -49.33 2.17
C ALA A 13 -8.73 -47.88 2.67
N ALA A 14 -8.61 -47.64 3.98
CA ALA A 14 -8.63 -46.28 4.54
C ALA A 14 -7.44 -45.44 4.05
N LYS A 15 -6.24 -46.02 3.94
CA LYS A 15 -5.06 -45.32 3.41
C LYS A 15 -5.19 -45.00 1.91
N GLU A 16 -5.74 -45.94 1.14
CA GLU A 16 -6.01 -45.73 -0.29
C GLU A 16 -7.06 -44.63 -0.50
N LEU A 17 -8.11 -44.59 0.34
CA LEU A 17 -9.10 -43.51 0.33
C LEU A 17 -8.47 -42.14 0.67
N THR A 18 -7.55 -42.10 1.65
CA THR A 18 -6.82 -40.86 1.96
C THR A 18 -5.87 -40.45 0.85
N LEU A 19 -5.25 -41.41 0.16
CA LEU A 19 -4.37 -41.14 -0.96
C LEU A 19 -5.14 -40.60 -2.16
N ALA A 20 -6.32 -41.17 -2.47
CA ALA A 20 -7.21 -40.66 -3.51
C ALA A 20 -7.61 -39.20 -3.25
N LYS A 21 -7.97 -38.86 -2.00
CA LYS A 21 -8.27 -37.47 -1.62
C LYS A 21 -7.07 -36.53 -1.79
N LEU A 22 -5.85 -37.01 -1.52
CA LEU A 22 -4.64 -36.22 -1.75
C LEU A 22 -4.40 -36.01 -3.26
N THR A 23 -4.68 -37.02 -4.08
CA THR A 23 -4.64 -36.90 -5.54
C THR A 23 -5.64 -35.87 -6.05
N ASP A 24 -6.89 -35.89 -5.57
CA ASP A 24 -7.90 -34.89 -5.96
C ASP A 24 -7.47 -33.46 -5.60
N VAL A 25 -6.84 -33.29 -4.43
CA VAL A 25 -6.28 -31.99 -4.00
C VAL A 25 -5.14 -31.56 -4.92
N ILE A 26 -4.25 -32.49 -5.30
CA ILE A 26 -3.16 -32.22 -6.24
C ILE A 26 -3.70 -31.80 -7.61
N ASP A 27 -4.73 -32.48 -8.11
CA ASP A 27 -5.35 -32.17 -9.40
C ASP A 27 -6.00 -30.77 -9.37
N THR A 28 -6.70 -30.45 -8.29
CA THR A 28 -7.28 -29.11 -8.08
C THR A 28 -6.19 -28.04 -8.04
N LEU A 29 -5.09 -28.28 -7.32
CA LEU A 29 -3.97 -27.33 -7.26
C LEU A 29 -3.30 -27.16 -8.62
N ASN A 30 -3.13 -28.22 -9.40
CA ASN A 30 -2.57 -28.16 -10.74
C ASN A 30 -3.49 -27.36 -11.69
N GLN A 31 -4.81 -27.50 -11.57
CA GLN A 31 -5.75 -26.70 -12.32
C GLN A 31 -5.64 -25.21 -11.97
N VAL A 32 -5.60 -24.87 -10.67
CA VAL A 32 -5.41 -23.49 -10.22
C VAL A 32 -4.08 -22.92 -10.72
N MET A 33 -3.01 -23.70 -10.68
CA MET A 33 -1.70 -23.28 -11.21
C MET A 33 -1.77 -22.99 -12.71
N ALA A 34 -2.47 -23.83 -13.49
CA ALA A 34 -2.64 -23.62 -14.92
C ALA A 34 -3.49 -22.37 -15.23
N GLU A 35 -4.53 -22.09 -14.44
CA GLU A 35 -5.33 -20.87 -14.55
C GLU A 35 -4.50 -19.62 -14.24
N ARG A 36 -3.71 -19.65 -13.15
CA ARG A 36 -2.80 -18.55 -12.78
C ARG A 36 -1.74 -18.29 -13.84
N GLN A 37 -1.20 -19.34 -14.46
CA GLN A 37 -0.24 -19.19 -15.55
C GLN A 37 -0.85 -18.46 -16.74
N LYS A 38 -2.10 -18.78 -17.11
CA LYS A 38 -2.83 -18.07 -18.17
C LYS A 38 -3.11 -16.61 -17.81
N GLU A 39 -3.48 -16.33 -16.56
CA GLU A 39 -3.68 -14.96 -16.08
C GLU A 39 -2.39 -14.13 -16.20
N VAL A 40 -1.25 -14.70 -15.81
CA VAL A 40 0.07 -14.04 -15.91
C VAL A 40 0.44 -13.77 -17.36
N GLU A 41 0.22 -14.72 -18.26
CA GLU A 41 0.46 -14.53 -19.70
C GLU A 41 -0.43 -13.43 -20.29
N LEU A 42 -1.71 -13.40 -19.92
CA LEU A 42 -2.65 -12.35 -20.36
C LEU A 42 -2.22 -10.98 -19.81
N ILE A 43 -1.81 -10.90 -18.55
CA ILE A 43 -1.28 -9.69 -17.93
C ILE A 43 -0.07 -9.18 -18.72
N SER A 44 0.89 -10.06 -19.04
CA SER A 44 2.08 -9.68 -19.81
C SER A 44 1.71 -9.16 -21.22
N GLN A 45 0.73 -9.77 -21.88
CA GLN A 45 0.22 -9.27 -23.16
C GLN A 45 -0.42 -7.88 -23.04
N LEU A 46 -1.22 -7.66 -21.99
CA LEU A 46 -1.84 -6.37 -21.70
C LEU A 46 -0.79 -5.30 -21.39
N GLU A 47 0.27 -5.63 -20.64
CA GLU A 47 1.40 -4.73 -20.38
C GLU A 47 2.12 -4.32 -21.66
N MET A 48 2.43 -5.29 -22.55
CA MET A 48 3.05 -4.99 -23.84
C MET A 48 2.17 -4.07 -24.70
N LEU A 49 0.87 -4.33 -24.74
CA LEU A 49 -0.09 -3.53 -25.49
C LEU A 49 -0.22 -2.11 -24.90
N ALA A 50 -0.33 -2.00 -23.58
CA ALA A 50 -0.40 -0.71 -22.90
C ALA A 50 0.88 0.12 -23.10
N ASN A 51 2.06 -0.51 -23.01
CA ASN A 51 3.33 0.15 -23.33
C ASN A 51 3.37 0.62 -24.79
N SER A 52 2.86 -0.18 -25.74
CA SER A 52 2.80 0.21 -27.16
C SER A 52 1.86 1.39 -27.43
N GLN A 53 0.85 1.57 -26.59
CA GLN A 53 -0.09 2.70 -26.65
C GLN A 53 0.39 3.93 -25.84
N GLY A 54 1.60 3.86 -25.26
CA GLY A 54 2.21 4.95 -24.51
C GLY A 54 1.73 5.10 -23.07
N PHE A 55 1.00 4.12 -22.52
CA PHE A 55 0.67 4.10 -21.10
C PHE A 55 1.90 3.76 -20.27
N THR A 56 2.11 4.47 -19.17
CA THR A 56 3.19 4.17 -18.23
C THR A 56 2.73 3.13 -17.21
N MET A 57 3.67 2.34 -16.66
CA MET A 57 3.38 1.33 -15.63
C MET A 57 2.70 1.91 -14.37
N GLU A 58 2.79 3.23 -14.18
CA GLU A 58 2.15 3.98 -13.09
C GLU A 58 0.65 4.20 -13.34
N GLN A 59 0.24 4.41 -14.59
CA GLN A 59 -1.17 4.53 -14.98
C GLN A 59 -1.90 3.19 -14.96
N LEU A 60 -1.16 2.09 -15.14
CA LEU A 60 -1.67 0.71 -15.05
C LEU A 60 -1.78 0.19 -13.61
N GLY A 61 -1.41 1.01 -12.61
CA GLY A 61 -1.57 0.67 -11.19
C GLY A 61 -0.55 -0.33 -10.63
N TYR A 62 0.50 -0.71 -11.40
CA TYR A 62 1.55 -1.64 -10.95
C TYR A 62 2.48 -1.06 -9.88
N LYS A 63 2.47 0.26 -9.69
CA LYS A 63 3.00 0.88 -8.49
C LYS A 63 1.85 1.22 -7.55
N LEU A 64 1.72 0.43 -6.48
CA LEU A 64 1.03 0.88 -5.28
C LEU A 64 1.79 2.10 -4.76
N ASN A 65 1.27 3.28 -5.09
CA ASN A 65 1.68 4.55 -4.53
C ASN A 65 1.53 4.46 -3.00
N ASN A 66 2.63 4.13 -2.32
CA ASN A 66 2.79 4.43 -0.89
C ASN A 66 3.11 5.91 -0.65
N ASP A 67 3.25 6.69 -1.73
CA ASP A 67 3.20 8.13 -1.72
C ASP A 67 2.63 8.60 -3.07
N VAL A 68 2.07 9.79 -3.07
CA VAL A 68 1.45 10.50 -4.21
C VAL A 68 -0.04 10.19 -4.44
N PHE A 69 -0.86 11.03 -3.82
CA PHE A 69 -2.07 11.57 -4.45
C PHE A 69 -1.68 12.11 -5.84
N VAL A 70 -1.91 11.32 -6.89
CA VAL A 70 -1.98 11.87 -8.25
C VAL A 70 -3.43 12.17 -8.50
N ALA A 71 -3.73 13.46 -8.60
CA ALA A 71 -4.97 13.94 -9.20
C ALA A 71 -5.14 13.27 -10.57
N ASP A 72 -6.36 12.79 -10.81
CA ASP A 72 -6.83 12.26 -12.08
C ASP A 72 -6.21 12.96 -13.32
N PRO A 73 -5.42 12.26 -14.16
CA PRO A 73 -4.84 12.84 -15.37
C PRO A 73 -5.86 12.98 -16.52
N GLN A 74 -7.09 12.42 -16.40
CA GLN A 74 -8.14 12.72 -17.38
C GLN A 74 -8.72 14.13 -17.24
N ASP A 75 -8.30 14.89 -16.23
CA ASP A 75 -8.65 16.29 -16.04
C ASP A 75 -7.48 17.24 -16.39
N ALA A 76 -6.48 16.75 -17.16
CA ALA A 76 -5.31 17.51 -17.60
C ALA A 76 -5.54 18.33 -18.89
N SER A 77 -6.68 18.16 -19.58
CA SER A 77 -7.02 18.96 -20.76
C SER A 77 -7.97 20.14 -20.47
N ALA A 78 -8.28 20.44 -19.19
CA ALA A 78 -9.27 21.47 -18.84
C ALA A 78 -8.96 22.30 -17.58
N LYS A 79 -7.69 22.45 -17.17
CA LYS A 79 -7.32 23.23 -15.97
C LYS A 79 -6.32 24.36 -16.22
N GLY A 80 -6.60 25.18 -17.23
CA GLY A 80 -5.99 26.53 -17.32
C GLY A 80 -6.47 27.49 -16.22
N ASP A 81 -7.63 27.23 -15.58
CA ASP A 81 -8.35 28.27 -14.81
C ASP A 81 -8.60 27.98 -13.32
N LYS A 82 -8.21 26.82 -12.77
CA LYS A 82 -8.48 26.53 -11.35
C LYS A 82 -7.33 26.99 -10.47
N ARG A 83 -7.55 28.12 -9.76
CA ARG A 83 -6.68 28.62 -8.69
C ARG A 83 -6.25 27.48 -7.73
N PRO A 84 -4.95 27.16 -7.63
CA PRO A 84 -4.45 26.20 -6.64
C PRO A 84 -4.74 26.72 -5.23
N THR A 85 -4.85 25.85 -4.24
CA THR A 85 -5.15 26.29 -2.86
C THR A 85 -3.90 26.87 -2.21
N LYS A 86 -3.99 28.05 -1.58
CA LYS A 86 -2.85 28.69 -0.89
C LYS A 86 -2.22 27.71 0.11
N PRO A 87 -0.95 27.30 -0.07
CA PRO A 87 -0.29 26.34 0.81
C PRO A 87 -0.24 26.86 2.25
N LYS A 88 -0.60 26.01 3.22
CA LYS A 88 -0.43 26.29 4.66
C LYS A 88 0.52 25.25 5.25
N PHE A 89 1.60 25.72 5.86
CA PHE A 89 2.53 24.84 6.56
C PHE A 89 1.88 24.38 7.87
N LYS A 90 1.79 23.06 8.07
CA LYS A 90 1.31 22.47 9.32
C LYS A 90 2.51 21.88 10.06
N THR A 91 2.81 22.46 11.22
CA THR A 91 3.87 21.92 12.10
C THR A 91 3.44 20.59 12.67
N ILE A 92 4.34 19.61 12.69
CA ILE A 92 4.11 18.31 13.31
C ILE A 92 4.25 18.46 14.82
N ASN A 93 3.14 18.30 15.55
CA ASN A 93 3.18 18.19 17.01
C ASN A 93 3.45 16.74 17.40
N LYS A 94 4.53 16.50 18.15
CA LYS A 94 4.97 15.18 18.62
C LYS A 94 3.87 14.48 19.43
N GLU A 95 3.18 15.20 20.33
CA GLU A 95 2.23 14.59 21.27
C GLU A 95 0.93 14.10 20.60
N SER A 96 0.56 14.70 19.47
CA SER A 96 -0.63 14.31 18.72
C SER A 96 -0.37 13.20 17.70
N GLN A 97 0.85 12.66 17.64
CA GLN A 97 1.20 11.59 16.71
C GLN A 97 0.85 10.21 17.26
N TYR A 98 0.54 9.31 16.34
CA TYR A 98 0.33 7.90 16.61
C TYR A 98 1.44 7.09 15.96
N PHE A 99 1.78 5.96 16.57
CA PHE A 99 2.84 5.06 16.14
C PHE A 99 2.31 3.64 16.08
N TYR A 100 2.95 2.80 15.30
CA TYR A 100 2.65 1.38 15.23
C TYR A 100 3.94 0.59 15.00
N VAL A 101 3.93 -0.68 15.38
CA VAL A 101 5.08 -1.58 15.16
C VAL A 101 4.72 -2.53 14.03
N GLU A 102 5.49 -2.48 12.95
CA GLU A 102 5.34 -3.38 11.81
C GLU A 102 6.71 -3.98 11.50
N ASN A 103 6.76 -5.32 11.38
CA ASN A 103 8.01 -6.06 11.15
C ASN A 103 9.11 -5.76 12.19
N GLY A 104 8.73 -5.52 13.45
CA GLY A 104 9.66 -5.21 14.54
C GLY A 104 10.29 -3.81 14.49
N LYS A 105 9.82 -2.93 13.60
CA LYS A 105 10.25 -1.53 13.51
C LYS A 105 9.11 -0.59 13.90
N LEU A 106 9.42 0.47 14.64
CA LEU A 106 8.46 1.53 14.92
C LEU A 106 8.25 2.36 13.66
N GLN A 107 6.99 2.62 13.31
CA GLN A 107 6.60 3.50 12.23
C GLN A 107 5.65 4.59 12.75
N LEU A 108 5.76 5.78 12.16
CA LEU A 108 4.85 6.89 12.40
C LEU A 108 3.57 6.70 11.58
N LEU A 109 2.41 6.86 12.22
CA LEU A 109 1.12 6.87 11.53
C LEU A 109 0.99 8.15 10.71
N ARG A 110 1.08 8.05 9.39
CA ARG A 110 1.01 9.19 8.48
C ARG A 110 -0.37 9.83 8.41
N THR A 111 -1.44 9.02 8.43
CA THR A 111 -2.82 9.50 8.34
C THR A 111 -3.75 8.74 9.28
N HIS A 112 -4.75 9.43 9.83
CA HIS A 112 -5.74 8.82 10.72
C HIS A 112 -6.59 7.74 10.02
N THR A 113 -6.78 7.86 8.70
CA THR A 113 -7.51 6.89 7.89
C THR A 113 -6.80 5.53 7.81
N MET A 114 -5.48 5.49 7.96
CA MET A 114 -4.72 4.23 8.02
C MET A 114 -4.95 3.44 9.32
N LYS A 115 -5.45 4.08 10.38
CA LYS A 115 -5.64 3.43 11.69
C LYS A 115 -6.56 2.20 11.58
N GLY A 116 -7.67 2.32 10.83
CA GLY A 116 -8.61 1.21 10.64
C GLY A 116 -8.01 0.04 9.87
N GLY A 117 -7.26 0.31 8.80
CA GLY A 117 -6.59 -0.73 8.01
C GLY A 117 -5.50 -1.47 8.79
N LEU A 118 -4.74 -0.75 9.62
CA LEU A 118 -3.71 -1.36 10.48
C LEU A 118 -4.33 -2.23 11.58
N GLN A 119 -5.42 -1.77 12.21
CA GLN A 119 -6.14 -2.55 13.21
C GLN A 119 -6.74 -3.84 12.63
N GLN A 120 -7.26 -3.80 11.40
CA GLN A 120 -7.75 -4.99 10.70
C GLN A 120 -6.64 -6.00 10.40
N ARG A 121 -5.41 -5.54 10.18
CA ARG A 121 -4.21 -6.38 10.01
C ARG A 121 -3.65 -6.91 11.33
N GLY A 122 -4.28 -6.61 12.46
CA GLY A 122 -3.81 -6.99 13.80
C GLY A 122 -2.62 -6.16 14.30
N ILE A 123 -2.33 -5.02 13.67
CA ILE A 123 -1.25 -4.12 14.06
C ILE A 123 -1.79 -3.08 15.06
N GLU A 124 -1.18 -3.01 16.24
CA GLU A 124 -1.59 -2.05 17.27
C GLU A 124 -1.06 -0.64 16.97
N VAL A 125 -1.98 0.33 16.99
CA VAL A 125 -1.68 1.76 16.81
C VAL A 125 -1.78 2.46 18.16
N VAL A 126 -0.66 2.95 18.67
CA VAL A 126 -0.53 3.54 20.00
C VAL A 126 -0.12 5.02 19.93
N PRO A 127 -0.62 5.87 20.83
CA PRO A 127 -0.14 7.25 20.97
C PRO A 127 1.27 7.27 21.58
N VAL A 128 2.00 8.37 21.41
CA VAL A 128 3.40 8.55 21.87
C VAL A 128 3.60 8.14 23.34
N ALA A 129 2.64 8.49 24.21
CA ALA A 129 2.70 8.18 25.63
C ALA A 129 2.70 6.68 25.96
N LYS A 130 2.22 5.84 25.03
CA LYS A 130 2.11 4.38 25.18
C LYS A 130 3.14 3.62 24.35
N VAL A 131 4.08 4.31 23.68
CA VAL A 131 5.16 3.66 22.94
C VAL A 131 6.18 3.07 23.93
N ASP A 132 6.63 1.84 23.67
CA ASP A 132 7.66 1.18 24.48
C ASP A 132 8.94 2.03 24.52
N LYS A 133 9.52 2.17 25.72
CA LYS A 133 10.77 2.91 25.98
C LYS A 133 11.94 2.44 25.09
N LYS A 134 11.90 1.19 24.62
CA LYS A 134 12.88 0.63 23.67
C LYS A 134 12.98 1.44 22.37
N TYR A 135 11.89 2.07 21.93
CA TYR A 135 11.83 2.85 20.69
C TYR A 135 11.91 4.36 20.91
N ALA A 136 12.17 4.83 22.14
CA ALA A 136 12.19 6.27 22.45
C ALA A 136 13.15 7.07 21.55
N LYS A 137 14.32 6.51 21.22
CA LYS A 137 15.29 7.12 20.30
C LYS A 137 14.82 7.13 18.84
N GLN A 138 13.98 6.17 18.44
CA GLN A 138 13.43 6.09 17.08
C GLN A 138 12.30 7.11 16.88
N ILE A 139 11.55 7.44 17.94
CA ILE A 139 10.48 8.45 17.87
C ILE A 139 11.05 9.78 17.37
N ASP A 140 12.14 10.26 17.95
CA ASP A 140 12.72 11.56 17.57
C ASP A 140 13.22 11.57 16.13
N ALA A 141 13.86 10.48 15.69
CA ALA A 141 14.29 10.31 14.30
C ALA A 141 13.09 10.30 13.32
N LEU A 142 12.03 9.54 13.64
CA LEU A 142 10.82 9.47 12.80
C LEU A 142 10.07 10.80 12.72
N ILE A 143 10.05 11.57 13.80
CA ILE A 143 9.45 12.91 13.80
C ILE A 143 10.32 13.86 12.96
N ALA A 144 11.66 13.79 13.07
CA ALA A 144 12.56 14.61 12.26
C ALA A 144 12.39 14.31 10.76
N ASP A 145 12.37 13.03 10.36
CA ASP A 145 12.13 12.62 8.98
C ASP A 145 10.76 13.09 8.47
N ALA A 146 9.72 12.94 9.29
CA ALA A 146 8.40 13.44 8.93
C ALA A 146 8.36 14.97 8.79
N THR A 147 9.12 15.72 9.60
CA THR A 147 9.21 17.18 9.46
C THR A 147 9.93 17.58 8.18
N LEU A 148 10.99 16.87 7.79
CA LEU A 148 11.68 17.10 6.51
C LEU A 148 10.73 16.87 5.34
N GLN A 149 10.02 15.74 5.34
CA GLN A 149 9.00 15.45 4.33
C GLN A 149 7.87 16.50 4.30
N ALA A 150 7.46 17.02 5.45
CA ALA A 150 6.45 18.07 5.51
C ALA A 150 6.96 19.39 4.90
N VAL A 151 8.24 19.73 5.10
CA VAL A 151 8.89 20.91 4.50
C VAL A 151 9.03 20.74 2.98
N GLU A 152 9.49 19.58 2.51
CA GLU A 152 9.59 19.28 1.08
C GLU A 152 8.23 19.36 0.39
N ASN A 153 7.21 18.73 0.97
CA ASN A 153 5.83 18.78 0.45
C ASN A 153 5.26 20.21 0.45
N PHE A 154 5.58 21.02 1.45
CA PHE A 154 5.19 22.43 1.47
C PHE A 154 5.89 23.23 0.37
N ASN A 155 7.20 23.03 0.19
CA ASN A 155 7.99 23.72 -0.83
C ASN A 155 7.57 23.35 -2.25
N ALA A 156 7.17 22.10 -2.48
CA ALA A 156 6.57 21.66 -3.75
C ALA A 156 5.25 22.40 -4.02
N LYS A 157 4.37 22.49 -3.01
CA LYS A 157 3.10 23.24 -3.12
C LYS A 157 3.31 24.75 -3.29
N VAL A 158 4.33 25.32 -2.65
CA VAL A 158 4.74 26.72 -2.86
C VAL A 158 5.26 26.93 -4.28
N GLY A 159 6.01 25.99 -4.85
CA GLY A 159 6.41 26.02 -6.25
C GLY A 159 5.21 26.13 -7.19
N ALA A 160 4.27 25.18 -7.08
CA ALA A 160 3.06 25.17 -7.89
C ALA A 160 2.18 26.43 -7.68
N TRP A 161 2.09 26.92 -6.44
CA TRP A 161 1.39 28.18 -6.14
C TRP A 161 2.10 29.38 -6.77
N ASN A 162 3.42 29.47 -6.68
CA ASN A 162 4.20 30.60 -7.20
C ASN A 162 4.17 30.64 -8.74
N GLU A 163 4.19 29.49 -9.40
CA GLU A 163 4.03 29.40 -10.86
C GLU A 163 2.67 29.95 -11.29
N TRP A 164 1.59 29.60 -10.59
CA TRP A 164 0.27 30.15 -10.84
C TRP A 164 0.16 31.64 -10.44
N ALA A 165 0.73 32.03 -9.30
CA ALA A 165 0.68 33.39 -8.77
C ALA A 165 1.45 34.38 -9.67
N ALA A 166 2.59 33.97 -10.24
CA ALA A 166 3.35 34.77 -11.20
C ALA A 166 2.56 35.04 -12.48
N ALA A 167 1.75 34.09 -12.94
CA ALA A 167 0.86 34.26 -14.10
C ALA A 167 -0.38 35.12 -13.81
N ASN A 168 -0.79 35.22 -12.53
CA ASN A 168 -2.04 35.86 -12.11
C ASN A 168 -1.84 37.13 -11.25
N ASN A 169 -0.62 37.64 -11.12
CA ASN A 169 -0.26 38.78 -10.25
C ASN A 169 -0.68 38.61 -8.76
N GLU A 170 -0.63 37.39 -8.23
CA GLU A 170 -0.87 37.11 -6.81
C GLU A 170 0.45 37.05 -6.00
N GLU A 171 0.32 37.03 -4.67
CA GLU A 171 1.44 37.00 -3.73
C GLU A 171 2.29 35.72 -3.88
N ILE A 172 3.59 35.92 -4.15
CA ILE A 172 4.59 34.86 -4.18
C ILE A 172 4.94 34.46 -2.75
N LEU A 173 4.81 33.18 -2.43
CA LEU A 173 5.17 32.63 -1.13
C LEU A 173 6.65 32.23 -1.07
N SER A 174 7.26 32.41 0.10
CA SER A 174 8.61 31.93 0.36
C SER A 174 8.62 30.45 0.73
N LYS A 175 9.63 29.74 0.21
CA LYS A 175 9.95 28.36 0.63
C LYS A 175 10.53 28.37 2.04
N ARG A 176 10.40 27.24 2.75
CA ARG A 176 10.97 27.01 4.09
C ARG A 176 12.18 26.10 4.04
#